data_AF-A0A2M7X7D3-F1
#
_entry.id   AF-A0A2M7X7D3-F1
#
_cell.length_a   1.000
_cell.length_b   1.000
_cell.length_c   1.000
_cell.angle_alpha   90.00
_cell.angle_beta   90.00
_cell.angle_gamma   90.00
#
_symmetry.space_group_name_H-M   'P 1'
#
loop_
_entity.id
_entity.type
_entity.pdbx_description
1 polymer ?
#
loop_
_entity_poly.entity_id
_entity_poly.type
_entity_poly.pdbx_seq_one_letter_code
_entity_poly.pdbx_strand_id
1 'polypeptide(L)'
;MPEIFRRFFGDPRQFQHPDIQQTSLGSGFIISADGYVMTNHHVVADGDDIKVELKDRREFKARVIGSDEQSDVALLKLEASGLPTVKLGDSSKL
;
A
#
# COMPACT_ATOMS: atom_id res chain seq x y z
N MET A 1 23.42 26.52 -22.30
CA MET A 1 22.09 27.09 -21.97
C MET A 1 22.24 28.56 -21.63
N PRO A 2 21.37 29.45 -22.14
CA PRO A 2 21.40 30.89 -21.84
C PRO A 2 21.18 31.20 -20.35
N GLU A 3 21.80 32.28 -19.85
CA GLU A 3 21.77 32.72 -18.43
C GLU A 3 20.34 32.96 -17.91
N ILE A 4 19.44 33.43 -18.78
CA ILE A 4 18.05 33.73 -18.43
C ILE A 4 17.30 32.46 -17.97
N PHE A 5 17.57 31.31 -18.58
CA PHE A 5 16.91 30.06 -18.20
C PHE A 5 17.38 29.56 -16.83
N ARG A 6 18.66 29.80 -16.48
CA ARG A 6 19.24 29.42 -15.18
C ARG A 6 18.65 30.21 -14.01
N ARG A 7 18.27 31.47 -14.25
CA ARG A 7 17.68 32.35 -13.22
C ARG A 7 16.20 32.06 -12.93
N PHE A 8 15.45 31.54 -13.90
CA PHE A 8 14.03 31.23 -13.74
C PHE A 8 13.74 29.78 -13.32
N PHE A 9 14.54 28.80 -13.76
CA PHE A 9 14.28 27.38 -13.53
C PHE A 9 15.30 26.69 -12.60
N GLY A 10 16.29 27.43 -12.09
CA GLY A 10 17.38 26.88 -11.27
C GLY A 10 18.48 26.19 -12.09
N ASP A 11 19.59 25.83 -11.44
CA ASP A 11 20.64 24.99 -12.07
C ASP A 11 20.10 23.54 -12.15
N PRO A 12 19.97 22.95 -13.35
CA PRO A 12 19.52 21.56 -13.47
C PRO A 12 20.44 20.56 -12.75
N ARG A 13 21.66 20.95 -12.39
CA ARG A 13 22.59 20.12 -11.61
C ARG A 13 22.28 20.06 -10.11
N GLN A 14 21.31 20.83 -9.62
CA GLN A 14 20.86 20.79 -8.22
C GLN A 14 19.60 19.97 -7.99
N PHE A 15 18.95 19.45 -9.05
CA PHE A 15 17.91 18.44 -8.88
C PHE A 15 18.57 17.06 -8.72
N GLN A 16 19.27 16.86 -7.61
CA GLN A 16 19.23 15.54 -6.99
C GLN A 16 17.77 15.37 -6.60
N HIS A 17 17.01 14.69 -7.46
CA HIS A 17 15.64 14.31 -7.15
C HIS A 17 15.70 13.63 -5.78
N PRO A 18 15.01 14.17 -4.75
CA PRO A 18 14.73 13.37 -3.58
C PRO A 18 14.13 12.06 -4.10
N ASP A 19 14.57 10.91 -3.60
CA ASP A 19 13.83 9.67 -3.80
C ASP A 19 12.39 9.95 -3.35
N ILE A 20 11.51 10.25 -4.32
CA ILE A 20 10.09 10.38 -4.05
C ILE A 20 9.68 8.93 -3.81
N GLN A 21 9.70 8.50 -2.54
CA GLN A 21 9.11 7.23 -2.15
C GLN A 21 7.69 7.23 -2.68
N GLN A 22 7.45 6.42 -3.70
CA GLN A 22 6.14 6.30 -4.30
C GLN A 22 5.24 5.67 -3.24
N THR A 23 4.38 6.49 -2.66
CA THR A 23 3.40 6.02 -1.68
C THR A 23 2.21 5.51 -2.46
N SER A 24 2.02 4.19 -2.47
CA SER A 24 0.79 3.58 -2.95
C SER A 24 -0.27 3.65 -1.85
N LEU A 25 -1.47 4.12 -2.19
CA LEU A 25 -2.61 4.18 -1.29
C LEU A 25 -3.68 3.23 -1.80
N GLY A 26 -4.16 2.34 -0.94
CA GLY A 26 -5.20 1.38 -1.28
C GLY A 26 -6.15 1.10 -0.12
N SER A 27 -7.03 0.15 -0.33
CA SER A 27 -7.95 -0.35 0.68
C SER A 27 -7.83 -1.86 0.79
N GLY A 28 -8.36 -2.41 1.89
CA GLY A 28 -8.36 -3.84 2.12
C GLY A 28 -9.39 -4.25 3.15
N PHE A 29 -9.57 -5.56 3.27
CA PHE A 29 -10.52 -6.16 4.19
C PHE A 29 -9.80 -7.10 5.14
N ILE A 30 -10.06 -6.97 6.45
CA ILE A 30 -9.62 -7.96 7.42
C ILE A 30 -10.52 -9.18 7.29
N ILE A 31 -9.95 -10.30 6.89
CA ILE A 31 -10.67 -11.57 6.65
C ILE A 31 -10.57 -12.53 7.83
N SER A 32 -9.66 -12.28 8.78
CA SER A 32 -9.52 -13.09 9.99
C SER A 32 -9.12 -12.24 11.20
N ALA A 33 -9.66 -12.59 12.37
CA ALA A 33 -9.51 -11.82 13.61
C ALA A 33 -8.08 -11.83 14.16
N ASP A 34 -7.26 -12.76 13.69
CA ASP A 34 -5.83 -12.86 13.99
C ASP A 34 -4.95 -12.02 13.05
N GLY A 35 -5.52 -11.19 12.17
CA GLY A 35 -4.76 -10.18 11.44
C GLY A 35 -4.47 -10.47 9.97
N TYR A 36 -5.19 -11.39 9.32
CA TYR A 36 -5.10 -11.54 7.87
C TYR A 36 -5.92 -10.47 7.13
N VAL A 37 -5.29 -9.81 6.16
CA VAL A 37 -5.88 -8.73 5.37
C VAL A 37 -5.75 -9.05 3.89
N MET A 38 -6.85 -8.92 3.15
CA MET A 38 -6.87 -9.06 1.70
C MET A 38 -6.90 -7.67 1.04
N THR A 39 -6.06 -7.48 0.02
CA THR A 39 -5.97 -6.24 -0.79
C THR A 39 -5.60 -6.59 -2.23
N ASN A 40 -5.30 -5.58 -3.05
CA ASN A 40 -4.85 -5.78 -4.42
C ASN A 40 -3.33 -5.92 -4.50
N HIS A 41 -2.86 -6.69 -5.49
CA HIS A 41 -1.43 -6.86 -5.73
C HIS A 41 -0.77 -5.52 -6.11
N HIS A 42 -1.37 -4.75 -7.02
CA HIS A 42 -0.82 -3.47 -7.45
C HIS A 42 -0.68 -2.44 -6.32
N VAL A 43 -1.42 -2.59 -5.21
CA VAL A 43 -1.29 -1.72 -4.03
C VAL A 43 0.01 -1.98 -3.29
N VAL A 44 0.50 -3.23 -3.31
CA VAL A 44 1.63 -3.68 -2.49
C VAL A 44 2.88 -4.02 -3.30
N ALA A 45 2.81 -4.00 -4.63
CA ALA A 45 3.87 -4.45 -5.54
C ALA A 45 5.22 -3.71 -5.34
N ASP A 46 5.17 -2.40 -5.09
CA ASP A 46 6.36 -1.55 -4.96
C ASP A 46 6.60 -1.06 -3.53
N GLY A 47 5.86 -1.60 -2.55
CA GLY A 47 5.86 -1.11 -1.17
C GLY A 47 6.85 -1.84 -0.27
N ASP A 48 7.99 -1.20 0.03
CA ASP A 48 8.97 -1.73 1.01
C ASP A 48 8.46 -1.69 2.48
N ASP A 49 7.63 -0.71 2.83
CA ASP A 49 7.06 -0.54 4.18
C ASP A 49 5.54 -0.37 4.10
N ILE A 50 4.82 -1.49 4.18
CA ILE A 50 3.35 -1.49 4.13
C ILE A 50 2.78 -1.18 5.51
N LYS A 51 2.05 -0.06 5.60
CA LYS A 51 1.28 0.32 6.78
C LYS A 51 -0.20 0.16 6.52
N VAL A 52 -0.90 -0.42 7.47
CA VAL A 52 -2.36 -0.56 7.45
C VAL A 52 -2.94 0.28 8.57
N GLU A 53 -3.71 1.29 8.20
CA GLU A 53 -4.50 2.10 9.12
C GLU A 53 -5.94 1.54 9.19
N LEU A 54 -6.39 1.23 10.40
CA LEU A 54 -7.76 0.80 10.64
C LEU A 54 -8.69 1.99 10.83
N LYS A 55 -10.00 1.78 10.73
CA LYS A 55 -11.02 2.84 10.92
C LYS A 55 -10.97 3.48 12.31
N ASP A 56 -10.45 2.79 13.31
CA ASP A 56 -10.22 3.30 14.66
C ASP A 56 -8.88 4.05 14.81
N ARG A 57 -8.19 4.31 13.69
CA ARG A 57 -6.88 4.98 13.55
C ARG A 57 -5.71 4.23 14.16
N ARG A 58 -5.86 2.96 14.50
CA ARG A 58 -4.71 2.12 14.85
C ARG A 58 -3.93 1.81 13.58
N GLU A 59 -2.62 2.02 13.63
CA GLU A 59 -1.69 1.68 12.55
C GLU A 59 -0.91 0.42 12.88
N PHE A 60 -0.74 -0.44 11.88
CA PHE A 60 0.03 -1.66 11.98
C PHE A 60 0.99 -1.76 10.80
N LYS A 61 2.21 -2.22 11.06
CA LYS A 61 3.08 -2.73 9.99
C LYS A 61 2.53 -4.06 9.50
N ALA A 62 2.49 -4.23 8.19
CA ALA A 62 2.00 -5.44 7.55
C ALA A 62 3.15 -6.18 6.88
N ARG A 63 3.09 -7.50 6.91
CA ARG A 63 3.97 -8.38 6.14
C ARG A 63 3.19 -8.99 4.98
N VAL A 64 3.77 -9.00 3.79
CA VAL A 64 3.20 -9.75 2.66
C VAL A 64 3.36 -11.25 2.95
N ILE A 65 2.26 -11.98 2.94
CA ILE A 65 2.24 -13.45 3.05
C ILE A 65 2.29 -14.07 1.66
N GLY A 66 1.63 -13.44 0.69
CA GLY A 66 1.70 -13.81 -0.71
C GLY A 66 0.89 -12.84 -1.57
N SER A 67 1.17 -12.84 -2.87
CA SER A 67 0.40 -12.08 -3.86
C SER A 67 0.35 -12.83 -5.17
N ASP A 68 -0.71 -12.59 -5.93
CA ASP A 68 -0.93 -13.13 -7.26
C ASP A 68 -1.24 -11.96 -8.22
N GLU A 69 -0.34 -11.75 -9.19
CA GLU A 69 -0.45 -10.67 -10.17
C GLU A 69 -1.61 -10.90 -11.15
N GLN A 70 -1.87 -12.17 -11.52
CA GLN A 70 -2.88 -12.51 -12.53
C GLN A 70 -4.31 -12.18 -12.06
N SER A 71 -4.62 -12.43 -10.79
CA SER A 71 -5.91 -12.07 -10.17
C SER A 71 -5.91 -10.69 -9.50
N ASP A 72 -4.77 -10.00 -9.47
CA ASP A 72 -4.54 -8.74 -8.76
C ASP A 72 -4.94 -8.80 -7.27
N VAL A 73 -4.53 -9.87 -6.57
CA VAL A 73 -4.83 -10.10 -5.14
C VAL A 73 -3.55 -10.24 -4.33
N ALA A 74 -3.55 -9.69 -3.11
CA ALA A 74 -2.50 -9.90 -2.12
C ALA A 74 -3.07 -10.21 -0.74
N LEU A 75 -2.35 -11.05 0.00
CA LEU A 75 -2.62 -11.40 1.39
C LEU A 75 -1.51 -10.83 2.28
N LEU A 76 -1.93 -10.04 3.25
CA LEU A 76 -1.06 -9.43 4.26
C LEU A 76 -1.34 -9.99 5.65
N LYS A 77 -0.36 -9.87 6.54
CA LYS A 77 -0.45 -10.22 7.96
C LYS A 77 -0.09 -9.03 8.83
N LEU A 78 -0.98 -8.72 9.76
CA LEU A 78 -0.77 -7.79 10.88
C LEU A 78 -0.43 -8.59 12.14
N GLU A 79 0.52 -8.09 12.94
CA GLU A 79 0.81 -8.62 14.28
C GLU A 79 -0.20 -8.07 15.30
N ALA A 80 -1.46 -8.50 15.17
CA ALA A 80 -2.55 -8.08 16.06
C ALA A 80 -3.64 -9.16 16.14
N SER A 81 -4.39 -9.17 17.24
CA SER A 81 -5.50 -10.10 17.47
C SER A 81 -6.78 -9.36 17.88
N GLY A 82 -7.93 -10.01 17.71
CA GLY A 82 -9.22 -9.43 18.06
C GLY A 82 -9.65 -8.32 17.10
N LEU A 83 -9.19 -8.38 15.85
CA LEU A 83 -9.56 -7.39 14.83
C LEU A 83 -10.98 -7.65 14.29
N PRO A 84 -11.73 -6.59 13.94
CA PRO A 84 -13.03 -6.74 13.32
C PRO A 84 -12.87 -7.32 11.91
N THR A 85 -13.65 -8.36 11.58
CA THR A 85 -13.57 -9.04 10.28
C THR A 85 -14.80 -8.80 9.43
N VAL A 86 -14.63 -8.84 8.11
CA VAL A 86 -15.78 -8.95 7.19
C VAL A 86 -16.33 -10.37 7.18
N LYS A 87 -17.62 -10.51 6.86
CA LYS A 87 -18.21 -11.81 6.54
C LYS A 87 -18.08 -12.05 5.04
N LEU A 88 -17.57 -13.21 4.65
CA LEU A 88 -17.51 -13.61 3.25
C LEU A 88 -18.91 -13.99 2.76
N GLY A 89 -19.30 -13.43 1.62
CA GLY A 89 -20.49 -13.83 0.88
C GLY A 89 -20.20 -15.01 -0.05
N ASP A 90 -21.27 -15.56 -0.64
CA ASP A 90 -21.19 -16.59 -1.66
C ASP A 90 -21.45 -15.95 -3.03
N SER A 91 -20.41 -15.87 -3.86
CA SER A 91 -20.48 -15.25 -5.19
C SER A 91 -21.27 -16.08 -6.20
N SER A 92 -21.44 -17.39 -5.97
CA SER A 92 -22.21 -18.27 -6.87
C SER A 92 -23.73 -18.07 -6.78
N LYS A 93 -24.18 -17.29 -5.79
CA LYS A 93 -25.58 -17.00 -5.50
C LYS A 93 -25.98 -15.55 -5.82
N LEU A 94 -25.18 -14.86 -6.63
CA LEU A 94 -25.41 -13.48 -7.09
C LEU A 94 -25.87 -13.44 -8.54
#